data_AF-A0A533V1Z5-F1
#
_entry.id   AF-A0A533V1Z5-F1
#
_cell.length_a   1.000
_cell.length_b   1.000
_cell.length_c   1.000
_cell.angle_alpha   90.00
_cell.angle_beta   90.00
_cell.angle_gamma   90.00
#
_symmetry.space_group_name_H-M   'P 1'
#
loop_
_entity.id
_entity.type
_entity.pdbx_description
1 polymer ?
#
loop_
_entity_poly.entity_id
_entity_poly.type
_entity_poly.pdbx_seq_one_letter_code
_entity_poly.pdbx_strand_id
1 'polypeptide(L)'
;MIWSFSAPNVSTDTTLTFELTVTDNKGSTAIDNVNIIVRDRNSLPNKVNNSNQLVADAGQDQIIKEGSLITLEGKSISSILNDNVSFQWIQIGNSTNTINAPIWSFKAPFVESDTIIPFQLVVTDSELNKAADMIDVLVKNSNNSLESEPRKLVIQTLLDKNPIFRGEKQIIKIDLFDGSSDDKVEGAKIGGHVMDPSKKIKKEFSMNSASAKVILNIAEDARGGNYIVSVNASAPGYSSANMDTNFNVQK
;
A
#
# COMPACT_ATOMS: atom_id res chain seq x y z
N MET A 1 -9.80 17.01 25.62
CA MET A 1 -10.96 16.13 25.85
C MET A 1 -10.95 15.10 24.72
N ILE A 2 -11.04 13.81 25.01
CA ILE A 2 -11.13 12.78 23.98
C ILE A 2 -12.59 12.37 23.90
N TRP A 3 -13.19 12.50 22.72
CA TRP A 3 -14.55 12.03 22.46
C TRP A 3 -14.49 10.62 21.88
N SER A 4 -15.43 9.77 22.28
CA SER A 4 -15.54 8.38 21.81
C SER A 4 -16.99 8.05 21.46
N PHE A 5 -17.17 7.24 20.42
CA PHE A 5 -18.46 6.74 19.99
C PHE A 5 -18.35 5.27 19.63
N SER A 6 -19.43 4.52 19.87
CA SER A 6 -19.59 3.14 19.40
C SER A 6 -20.52 3.16 18.20
N ALA A 7 -20.02 2.70 17.05
CA ALA A 7 -20.83 2.60 15.85
C ALA A 7 -22.06 1.69 16.05
N PRO A 8 -23.25 2.07 15.54
CA PRO A 8 -24.42 1.21 15.56
C PRO A 8 -24.28 0.07 14.55
N ASN A 9 -25.05 -1.00 14.73
CA ASN A 9 -25.27 -1.96 13.66
C ASN A 9 -26.11 -1.29 12.57
N VAL A 10 -25.67 -1.39 11.31
CA VAL A 10 -26.38 -0.85 10.14
C VAL A 10 -26.69 -1.98 9.17
N SER A 11 -27.81 -1.86 8.44
CA SER A 11 -28.25 -2.84 7.43
C SER A 11 -27.93 -2.44 5.99
N THR A 12 -27.24 -1.30 5.83
CA THR A 12 -26.57 -0.81 4.61
C THR A 12 -25.45 0.13 5.05
N ASP A 13 -24.39 0.28 4.27
CA ASP A 13 -23.35 1.29 4.51
C ASP A 13 -24.00 2.67 4.78
N THR A 14 -23.66 3.26 5.92
CA THR A 14 -24.30 4.47 6.45
C THR A 14 -23.23 5.48 6.83
N THR A 15 -23.28 6.67 6.24
CA THR A 15 -22.41 7.78 6.64
C THR A 15 -23.01 8.51 7.83
N LEU A 16 -22.25 8.60 8.93
CA LEU A 16 -22.52 9.44 10.09
C LEU A 16 -21.66 10.70 10.01
N THR A 17 -22.28 11.87 10.14
CA THR A 17 -21.57 13.16 10.17
C THR A 17 -21.58 13.70 11.61
N PHE A 18 -20.41 14.06 12.12
CA PHE A 18 -20.25 14.67 13.43
C PHE A 18 -19.71 16.09 13.26
N GLU A 19 -20.38 17.05 13.90
CA GLU A 19 -19.99 18.46 13.91
C GLU A 19 -19.32 18.81 15.24
N LEU A 20 -18.11 19.35 15.17
CA LEU A 20 -17.43 20.00 16.29
C LEU A 20 -17.74 21.50 16.24
N THR A 21 -18.41 22.02 17.28
CA THR A 21 -18.52 23.47 17.50
C THR A 21 -17.59 23.89 18.62
N VAL A 22 -16.75 24.90 18.38
CA VAL A 22 -15.93 25.56 19.41
C VAL A 22 -16.40 27.00 19.60
N THR A 23 -16.54 27.43 20.85
CA THR A 23 -16.94 28.81 21.21
C THR A 23 -15.83 29.49 22.00
N ASP A 24 -15.43 30.69 21.60
CA ASP A 24 -14.46 31.48 22.35
C ASP A 24 -15.10 32.14 23.59
N ASN A 25 -14.27 32.78 24.43
CA ASN A 25 -14.74 33.47 25.63
C ASN A 25 -15.54 34.77 25.35
N LYS A 26 -15.65 35.17 24.09
CA LYS A 26 -16.43 36.32 23.62
C LYS A 26 -17.73 35.88 22.92
N GLY A 27 -18.00 34.57 22.83
CA GLY A 27 -19.20 34.00 22.23
C GLY A 27 -19.10 33.71 20.72
N SER A 28 -17.95 33.91 20.08
CA SER A 28 -17.76 33.57 18.67
C SER A 28 -17.65 32.07 18.50
N THR A 29 -18.24 31.50 17.45
CA THR A 29 -18.19 30.07 17.17
C THR A 29 -17.43 29.74 15.89
N ALA A 30 -16.78 28.58 15.86
CA ALA A 30 -16.28 27.92 14.66
C ALA A 30 -16.76 26.46 14.62
N ILE A 31 -16.99 25.93 13.42
CA ILE A 31 -17.49 24.58 13.20
C ILE A 31 -16.55 23.78 12.29
N ASP A 32 -16.45 22.48 12.53
CA ASP A 32 -15.78 21.51 11.66
C ASP A 32 -16.57 20.20 11.61
N ASN A 33 -16.54 19.48 10.48
CA ASN A 33 -17.32 18.27 10.25
C ASN A 33 -16.43 17.07 9.94
N VAL A 34 -16.71 15.91 10.55
CA VAL A 34 -16.11 14.62 10.21
C VAL A 34 -17.17 13.63 9.75
N ASN A 35 -16.92 12.96 8.62
CA ASN A 35 -17.76 11.89 8.10
C ASN A 35 -17.15 10.53 8.45
N ILE A 36 -17.94 9.67 9.09
CA ILE A 36 -17.59 8.29 9.43
C ILE A 36 -18.54 7.37 8.67
N ILE A 37 -18.01 6.52 7.80
CA ILE A 37 -18.80 5.48 7.13
C ILE A 37 -18.87 4.27 8.06
N VAL A 38 -20.06 3.94 8.54
CA VAL A 38 -20.37 2.68 9.23
C VAL A 38 -20.79 1.67 8.18
N ARG A 39 -20.03 0.61 7.97
CA ARG A 39 -20.35 -0.40 6.95
C ARG A 39 -21.34 -1.43 7.44
N ASP A 40 -22.21 -1.90 6.54
CA ASP A 40 -23.06 -3.07 6.81
C ASP A 40 -22.22 -4.34 6.76
N ARG A 41 -22.06 -4.98 7.92
CA ARG A 41 -21.32 -6.24 8.05
C ARG A 41 -22.05 -7.45 7.45
N ASN A 42 -23.31 -7.30 7.05
CA ASN A 42 -24.13 -8.36 6.46
C ASN A 42 -24.40 -8.15 4.96
N SER A 43 -23.86 -7.11 4.32
CA SER A 43 -24.12 -6.82 2.91
C SER A 43 -23.38 -7.81 2.01
N LEU A 44 -23.96 -8.98 1.82
CA LEU A 44 -23.63 -9.87 0.71
C LEU A 44 -24.29 -9.34 -0.58
N PRO A 45 -23.59 -9.34 -1.73
CA PRO A 45 -24.23 -9.28 -3.04
C PRO A 45 -25.11 -10.51 -3.34
N ASN A 46 -25.02 -11.59 -2.56
CA ASN A 46 -25.81 -12.82 -2.75
C ASN A 46 -25.98 -13.60 -1.44
N LYS A 47 -26.93 -13.19 -0.59
CA LYS A 47 -27.46 -14.06 0.47
C LYS A 47 -28.45 -15.04 -0.18
N VAL A 48 -27.96 -16.15 -0.73
CA VAL A 48 -28.84 -17.19 -1.27
C VAL A 48 -29.39 -17.99 -0.09
N ASN A 49 -30.69 -17.88 0.15
CA ASN A 49 -31.41 -18.60 1.20
C ASN A 49 -31.48 -20.10 0.87
N ASN A 50 -30.39 -20.85 1.07
CA ASN A 50 -30.42 -22.31 1.01
C ASN A 50 -29.97 -22.88 2.37
N SER A 51 -30.60 -23.98 2.76
CA SER A 51 -30.58 -24.59 4.10
C SER A 51 -29.21 -25.10 4.62
N ASN A 52 -28.09 -24.74 3.98
CA ASN A 52 -26.73 -25.03 4.43
C ASN A 52 -26.10 -23.73 4.96
N GLN A 53 -25.90 -23.66 6.28
CA GLN A 53 -25.36 -22.49 6.95
C GLN A 53 -23.83 -22.47 6.80
N LEU A 54 -23.34 -21.70 5.83
CA LEU A 54 -21.94 -21.31 5.72
C LEU A 54 -21.78 -19.87 6.24
N VAL A 55 -20.85 -19.66 7.18
CA VAL A 55 -20.57 -18.36 7.78
C VAL A 55 -19.07 -18.09 7.67
N ALA A 56 -18.72 -16.88 7.23
CA ALA A 56 -17.36 -16.34 7.30
C ALA A 56 -17.21 -15.47 8.55
N ASP A 57 -16.04 -15.49 9.17
CA ASP A 57 -15.66 -14.60 10.28
C ASP A 57 -14.26 -14.07 9.99
N ALA A 58 -14.19 -12.78 9.66
CA ALA A 58 -12.97 -12.03 9.35
C ALA A 58 -12.24 -11.54 10.62
N GLY A 59 -12.81 -11.74 11.80
CA GLY A 59 -12.30 -11.25 13.07
C GLY A 59 -12.71 -9.81 13.38
N GLN A 60 -12.14 -9.26 14.45
CA GLN A 60 -12.43 -7.89 14.90
C GLN A 60 -11.53 -6.87 14.22
N ASP A 61 -12.06 -5.66 14.00
CA ASP A 61 -11.31 -4.51 13.49
C ASP A 61 -10.02 -4.27 14.29
N GLN A 62 -8.96 -3.91 13.57
CA GLN A 62 -7.62 -3.74 14.14
C GLN A 62 -7.21 -2.27 14.11
N ILE A 63 -6.57 -1.80 15.19
CA ILE A 63 -5.90 -0.51 15.22
C ILE A 63 -4.41 -0.79 15.37
N ILE A 64 -3.62 -0.41 14.38
CA ILE A 64 -2.20 -0.72 14.34
C ILE A 64 -1.40 0.48 13.86
N LYS A 65 -0.12 0.59 14.27
CA LYS A 65 0.78 1.60 13.70
C LYS A 65 1.27 1.13 12.32
N GLU A 66 1.46 2.06 11.41
CA GLU A 66 2.18 1.82 10.16
C GLU A 66 3.54 1.13 10.39
N GLY A 67 3.99 0.35 9.40
CA GLY A 67 5.23 -0.45 9.47
C GLY A 67 5.17 -1.68 10.39
N SER A 68 4.17 -1.78 11.26
CA SER A 68 3.98 -2.93 12.16
C SER A 68 3.40 -4.14 11.43
N LEU A 69 3.62 -5.34 11.96
CA LEU A 69 3.08 -6.57 11.37
C LEU A 69 1.57 -6.69 11.65
N ILE A 70 0.76 -6.79 10.59
CA ILE A 70 -0.66 -7.12 10.62
C ILE A 70 -0.80 -8.63 10.41
N THR A 71 -1.77 -9.25 11.11
CA THR A 71 -2.20 -10.63 10.83
C THR A 71 -3.72 -10.66 10.80
N LEU A 72 -4.27 -11.08 9.65
CA LEU A 72 -5.70 -11.35 9.46
C LEU A 72 -5.91 -12.86 9.54
N GLU A 73 -6.80 -13.30 10.43
CA GLU A 73 -7.10 -14.72 10.65
C GLU A 73 -8.57 -14.97 10.37
N GLY A 74 -8.86 -15.62 9.25
CA GLY A 74 -10.21 -15.96 8.84
C GLY A 74 -10.67 -17.27 9.46
N LYS A 75 -11.92 -17.29 9.91
CA LYS A 75 -12.62 -18.48 10.39
C LYS A 75 -13.86 -18.73 9.56
N SER A 76 -14.33 -19.97 9.59
CA SER A 76 -15.57 -20.37 8.93
C SER A 76 -16.35 -21.36 9.78
N ILE A 77 -17.67 -21.31 9.67
CA ILE A 77 -18.57 -22.33 10.20
C ILE A 77 -19.36 -22.90 9.02
N SER A 78 -19.36 -24.21 8.86
CA SER A 78 -20.18 -24.92 7.87
C SER A 78 -21.10 -25.92 8.56
N SER A 79 -22.34 -26.01 8.11
CA SER A 79 -23.28 -27.05 8.55
C SER A 79 -23.02 -28.42 7.90
N ILE A 80 -22.15 -28.48 6.89
CA ILE A 80 -21.75 -29.73 6.24
C ILE A 80 -20.70 -30.43 7.12
N LEU A 81 -20.96 -31.69 7.48
CA LEU A 81 -20.03 -32.47 8.30
C LEU A 81 -18.76 -32.80 7.52
N ASN A 82 -17.60 -32.45 8.08
CA ASN A 82 -16.27 -32.65 7.47
C ASN A 82 -16.10 -31.91 6.12
N ASP A 83 -16.75 -30.76 5.99
CA ASP A 83 -16.66 -29.93 4.79
C ASP A 83 -15.24 -29.42 4.53
N ASN A 84 -14.91 -29.28 3.24
CA ASN A 84 -13.69 -28.64 2.81
C ASN A 84 -13.99 -27.19 2.44
N VAL A 85 -13.62 -26.27 3.32
CA VAL A 85 -13.82 -24.83 3.11
C VAL A 85 -12.52 -24.18 2.63
N SER A 86 -12.61 -23.41 1.56
CA SER A 86 -11.52 -22.58 1.05
C SER A 86 -11.68 -21.13 1.48
N PHE A 87 -10.56 -20.43 1.66
CA PHE A 87 -10.49 -19.06 2.16
C PHE A 87 -9.81 -18.15 1.14
N GLN A 88 -10.37 -16.97 0.95
CA GLN A 88 -9.79 -15.92 0.12
C GLN A 88 -9.92 -14.57 0.82
N TRP A 89 -8.79 -13.90 1.03
CA TRP A 89 -8.76 -12.52 1.50
C TRP A 89 -8.56 -11.57 0.33
N ILE A 90 -9.27 -10.44 0.36
CA ILE A 90 -9.23 -9.40 -0.65
C ILE A 90 -9.06 -8.05 0.06
N GLN A 91 -8.02 -7.29 -0.28
CA GLN A 91 -7.92 -5.90 0.09
C GLN A 91 -8.82 -5.05 -0.81
N ILE A 92 -9.71 -4.27 -0.21
CA ILE A 92 -10.66 -3.41 -0.94
C ILE A 92 -10.09 -1.98 -1.03
N GLY A 93 -10.19 -1.35 -2.21
CA GLY A 93 -9.72 0.01 -2.45
C GLY A 93 -8.70 0.11 -3.60
N ASN A 94 -7.75 1.04 -3.47
CA ASN A 94 -6.84 1.42 -4.56
C ASN A 94 -5.82 0.34 -4.96
N SER A 95 -5.62 -0.67 -4.11
CA SER A 95 -4.80 -1.85 -4.40
C SER A 95 -5.60 -3.11 -4.13
N THR A 96 -5.86 -3.90 -5.17
CA THR A 96 -6.56 -5.18 -5.07
C THR A 96 -5.54 -6.30 -4.90
N ASN A 97 -5.02 -6.43 -3.67
CA ASN A 97 -4.22 -7.59 -3.29
C ASN A 97 -5.16 -8.73 -2.86
N THR A 98 -4.87 -9.95 -3.31
CA THR A 98 -5.66 -11.14 -2.99
C THR A 98 -4.74 -12.28 -2.56
N ILE A 99 -5.15 -13.04 -1.55
CA ILE A 99 -4.47 -14.26 -1.13
C ILE A 99 -5.48 -15.37 -0.85
N ASN A 100 -5.13 -16.59 -1.23
CA ASN A 100 -5.95 -17.79 -1.01
C ASN A 100 -5.40 -18.59 0.17
N ALA A 101 -5.60 -18.06 1.38
CA ALA A 101 -5.15 -18.68 2.62
C ALA A 101 -6.07 -18.23 3.77
N PRO A 102 -6.22 -19.04 4.84
CA PRO A 102 -6.99 -18.63 6.02
C PRO A 102 -6.31 -17.49 6.78
N ILE A 103 -4.98 -17.40 6.71
CA ILE A 103 -4.18 -16.39 7.41
C ILE A 103 -3.43 -15.53 6.38
N TRP A 104 -3.47 -14.21 6.56
CA TRP A 104 -2.66 -13.26 5.81
C TRP A 104 -1.87 -12.38 6.76
N SER A 105 -0.53 -12.45 6.68
CA SER A 105 0.37 -11.58 7.44
C SER A 105 1.18 -10.69 6.51
N PHE A 106 1.23 -9.39 6.82
CA PHE A 106 1.95 -8.38 6.04
C PHE A 106 2.30 -7.17 6.93
N LYS A 107 3.27 -6.35 6.54
CA LYS A 107 3.54 -5.08 7.23
C LYS A 107 2.50 -4.03 6.84
N ALA A 108 1.96 -3.33 7.83
CA ALA A 108 1.09 -2.18 7.62
C ALA A 108 1.79 -1.15 6.72
N PRO A 109 1.12 -0.64 5.67
CA PRO A 109 1.73 0.37 4.83
C PRO A 109 1.95 1.65 5.60
N PHE A 110 2.88 2.44 5.11
CA PHE A 110 3.09 3.82 5.54
C PHE A 110 1.99 4.73 4.97
N VAL A 111 1.46 5.63 5.79
CA VAL A 111 0.28 6.45 5.46
C VAL A 111 0.55 7.93 5.74
N GLU A 112 -0.10 8.83 4.99
CA GLU A 112 0.05 10.30 5.15
C GLU A 112 -0.77 10.84 6.32
N SER A 113 -1.82 10.13 6.71
CA SER A 113 -2.67 10.40 7.87
C SER A 113 -3.28 9.07 8.33
N ASP A 114 -3.90 9.06 9.51
CA ASP A 114 -4.65 7.90 9.99
C ASP A 114 -5.59 7.39 8.87
N THR A 115 -5.39 6.16 8.43
CA THR A 115 -6.05 5.61 7.24
C THR A 115 -6.70 4.28 7.57
N ILE A 116 -7.95 4.10 7.14
CA ILE A 116 -8.66 2.82 7.26
C ILE A 116 -8.46 2.03 5.97
N ILE A 117 -7.98 0.80 6.11
CA ILE A 117 -7.80 -0.15 5.01
C ILE A 117 -8.79 -1.31 5.20
N PRO A 118 -9.78 -1.44 4.31
CA PRO A 118 -10.75 -2.52 4.39
C PRO A 118 -10.28 -3.81 3.74
N PHE A 119 -10.60 -4.93 4.37
CA PHE A 119 -10.40 -6.27 3.84
C PHE A 119 -11.70 -7.06 3.87
N GLN A 120 -11.87 -7.93 2.89
CA GLN A 120 -12.97 -8.88 2.81
C GLN A 120 -12.42 -10.31 2.85
N LEU A 121 -12.96 -11.12 3.75
CA LEU A 121 -12.83 -12.56 3.72
C LEU A 121 -13.98 -13.14 2.90
N VAL A 122 -13.67 -14.06 1.99
CA VAL A 122 -14.64 -14.89 1.28
C VAL A 122 -14.30 -16.34 1.58
N VAL A 123 -15.27 -17.10 2.06
CA VAL A 123 -15.16 -18.55 2.26
C VAL A 123 -16.06 -19.27 1.27
N THR A 124 -15.57 -20.38 0.70
CA THR A 124 -16.33 -21.20 -0.26
C THR A 124 -16.30 -22.66 0.18
N ASP A 125 -17.47 -23.28 0.32
CA ASP A 125 -17.60 -24.70 0.70
C ASP A 125 -17.43 -25.67 -0.49
N SER A 126 -17.52 -26.97 -0.20
CA SER A 126 -17.42 -28.04 -1.20
C SER A 126 -18.58 -28.08 -2.21
N GLU A 127 -19.71 -27.44 -1.91
CA GLU A 127 -20.87 -27.27 -2.79
C GLU A 127 -20.82 -25.95 -3.58
N LEU A 128 -19.75 -25.17 -3.45
CA LEU A 128 -19.52 -23.85 -4.05
C LEU A 128 -20.43 -22.73 -3.49
N ASN A 129 -21.07 -22.93 -2.34
CA ASN A 129 -21.72 -21.84 -1.62
C ASN A 129 -20.66 -20.89 -1.07
N LYS A 130 -21.01 -19.61 -0.96
CA LYS A 130 -20.10 -18.56 -0.50
C LYS A 130 -20.68 -17.79 0.67
N ALA A 131 -19.82 -17.49 1.64
CA ALA A 131 -20.07 -16.49 2.66
C ALA A 131 -18.92 -15.49 2.68
N ALA A 132 -19.19 -14.28 3.15
CA ALA A 132 -18.19 -13.23 3.23
C ALA A 132 -18.35 -12.42 4.51
N ASP A 133 -17.24 -11.85 4.98
CA ASP A 133 -17.19 -10.95 6.12
C ASP A 133 -16.12 -9.88 5.89
N MET A 134 -16.27 -8.72 6.52
CA MET A 134 -15.37 -7.57 6.38
C MET A 134 -14.68 -7.23 7.70
N ILE A 135 -13.44 -6.79 7.59
CA ILE A 135 -12.64 -6.25 8.70
C ILE A 135 -12.01 -4.93 8.26
N ASP A 136 -12.07 -3.92 9.14
CA ASP A 136 -11.36 -2.67 8.95
C ASP A 136 -10.05 -2.65 9.75
N VAL A 137 -8.97 -2.27 9.08
CA VAL A 137 -7.68 -2.03 9.73
C VAL A 137 -7.39 -0.53 9.72
N LEU A 138 -7.48 0.11 10.88
CA LEU A 138 -7.03 1.48 11.08
C LEU A 138 -5.52 1.52 11.27
N VAL A 139 -4.82 2.01 10.25
CA VAL A 139 -3.40 2.29 10.30
C VAL A 139 -3.18 3.69 10.86
N LYS A 140 -2.62 3.76 12.07
CA LYS A 140 -2.21 4.99 12.74
C LYS A 140 -0.93 5.53 12.11
N ASN A 141 -0.97 6.78 11.67
CA ASN A 141 0.22 7.49 11.24
C ASN A 141 1.09 7.79 12.47
N SER A 142 2.38 7.46 12.42
CA SER A 142 3.31 7.74 13.52
C SER A 142 3.67 9.23 13.64
N ASN A 143 3.36 10.05 12.64
CA ASN A 143 3.61 11.50 12.58
C ASN A 143 2.45 12.35 13.14
N ASN A 144 1.56 11.80 13.97
CA ASN A 144 0.42 12.55 14.53
C ASN A 144 0.81 13.49 15.70
N SER A 145 1.93 14.21 15.57
CA SER A 145 2.20 15.46 16.26
C SER A 145 2.02 16.60 15.27
N LEU A 146 1.54 17.75 15.71
CA LEU A 146 1.14 18.94 14.93
C LEU A 146 2.25 19.61 14.05
N GLU A 147 3.29 18.87 13.67
CA GLU A 147 4.39 19.27 12.79
C GLU A 147 4.69 18.08 11.84
N SER A 148 3.83 17.87 10.82
CA SER A 148 3.96 16.76 9.88
C SER A 148 4.92 17.10 8.73
N GLU A 149 6.22 17.06 8.96
CA GLU A 149 7.13 16.94 7.81
C GLU A 149 6.97 15.54 7.23
N PRO A 150 6.60 15.39 5.93
CA PRO A 150 6.52 14.09 5.28
C PRO A 150 7.86 13.34 5.41
N ARG A 151 7.81 12.01 5.62
CA ARG A 151 9.04 11.21 5.72
C ARG A 151 9.88 11.35 4.47
N LYS A 152 11.19 11.28 4.64
CA LYS A 152 12.14 11.41 3.54
C LYS A 152 12.39 10.06 2.89
N LEU A 153 12.11 9.95 1.59
CA LEU A 153 12.52 8.81 0.79
C LEU A 153 13.98 8.99 0.35
N VAL A 154 14.79 7.95 0.48
CA VAL A 154 16.19 7.94 0.04
C VAL A 154 16.35 6.95 -1.11
N ILE A 155 16.87 7.43 -2.23
CA ILE A 155 17.21 6.60 -3.40
C ILE A 155 18.69 6.23 -3.30
N GLN A 156 18.99 4.93 -3.32
CA GLN A 156 20.33 4.44 -3.54
C GLN A 156 20.44 3.75 -4.89
N THR A 157 21.52 4.06 -5.62
CA THR A 157 21.82 3.50 -6.93
C THR A 157 23.18 2.85 -6.92
N LEU A 158 23.27 1.62 -7.42
CA LEU A 158 24.53 0.91 -7.59
C LEU A 158 24.73 0.54 -9.07
N LEU A 159 25.85 0.97 -9.62
CA LEU A 159 26.28 0.67 -10.98
C LEU A 159 27.20 -0.56 -10.98
N ASP A 160 26.96 -1.50 -11.89
CA ASP A 160 27.80 -2.69 -12.04
C ASP A 160 29.18 -2.36 -12.63
N LYS A 161 29.22 -1.43 -13.59
CA LYS A 161 30.44 -0.94 -14.24
C LYS A 161 30.47 0.58 -14.31
N ASN A 162 31.65 1.16 -14.10
CA ASN A 162 31.97 2.56 -14.39
C ASN A 162 33.51 2.73 -14.39
N PRO A 163 34.18 2.88 -15.54
CA PRO A 163 33.61 2.99 -16.89
C PRO A 163 33.02 1.66 -17.41
N ILE A 164 32.21 1.75 -18.46
CA ILE A 164 31.68 0.60 -19.23
C ILE A 164 32.09 0.73 -20.71
N PHE A 165 32.32 -0.40 -21.37
CA PHE A 165 32.69 -0.43 -22.78
C PHE A 165 31.50 -0.68 -23.70
N ARG A 166 31.69 -0.35 -24.98
CA ARG A 166 30.75 -0.68 -26.05
C ARG A 166 30.55 -2.20 -26.17
N GLY A 167 29.34 -2.60 -26.56
CA GLY A 167 28.95 -4.01 -26.62
C GLY A 167 28.60 -4.62 -25.25
N GLU A 168 28.94 -3.97 -24.15
CA GLU A 168 28.67 -4.50 -22.80
C GLU A 168 27.26 -4.19 -22.30
N LYS A 169 26.84 -4.93 -21.26
CA LYS A 169 25.59 -4.71 -20.54
C LYS A 169 25.87 -3.95 -19.25
N GLN A 170 25.24 -2.80 -19.07
CA GLN A 170 25.18 -2.10 -17.79
C GLN A 170 24.01 -2.65 -16.97
N ILE A 171 24.28 -2.99 -15.71
CA ILE A 171 23.24 -3.25 -14.71
C ILE A 171 23.23 -2.08 -13.73
N ILE A 172 22.05 -1.53 -13.48
CA ILE A 172 21.80 -0.48 -12.50
C ILE A 172 20.82 -1.06 -11.47
N LYS A 173 21.27 -1.17 -10.22
CA LYS A 173 20.41 -1.54 -9.09
C LYS A 173 19.93 -0.27 -8.41
N ILE A 174 18.65 -0.22 -8.07
CA ILE A 174 18.04 0.89 -7.36
C ILE A 174 17.32 0.31 -6.15
N ASP A 175 17.54 0.87 -4.97
CA ASP A 175 16.85 0.52 -3.74
C ASP A 175 16.32 1.81 -3.08
N LEU A 176 15.11 1.72 -2.52
CA LEU A 176 14.45 2.80 -1.80
C LEU A 176 14.39 2.50 -0.31
N PHE A 177 14.79 3.50 0.48
CA PHE A 177 14.87 3.41 1.93
C PHE A 177 14.15 4.57 2.61
N ASP A 178 13.63 4.32 3.81
CA ASP A 178 13.23 5.36 4.73
C ASP A 178 14.47 6.10 5.22
N GLY A 179 14.49 7.42 5.11
CA GLY A 179 15.66 8.23 5.44
C GLY A 179 15.98 8.34 6.93
N SER A 180 15.13 7.82 7.81
CA SER A 180 15.32 7.82 9.27
C SER A 180 15.64 6.42 9.80
N SER A 181 14.96 5.38 9.32
CA SER A 181 15.14 4.01 9.79
C SER A 181 16.03 3.13 8.91
N ASP A 182 16.36 3.57 7.70
CA ASP A 182 17.02 2.76 6.65
C ASP A 182 16.26 1.48 6.27
N ASP A 183 14.98 1.36 6.64
CA ASP A 183 14.14 0.25 6.21
C ASP A 183 13.75 0.39 4.75
N LYS A 184 13.59 -0.75 4.05
CA LYS A 184 13.02 -0.76 2.69
C LYS A 184 11.57 -0.27 2.71
N VAL A 185 11.23 0.58 1.74
CA VAL A 185 9.89 1.16 1.63
C VAL A 185 9.01 0.34 0.69
N GLU A 186 8.27 -0.61 1.26
CA GLU A 186 7.29 -1.42 0.52
C GLU A 186 6.14 -0.57 -0.05
N GLY A 187 5.60 -0.97 -1.21
CA GLY A 187 4.55 -0.23 -1.90
C GLY A 187 5.01 1.05 -2.63
N ALA A 188 6.32 1.29 -2.69
CA ALA A 188 6.89 2.41 -3.42
C ALA A 188 6.81 2.24 -4.94
N LYS A 189 6.97 3.36 -5.65
CA LYS A 189 7.08 3.44 -7.09
C LYS A 189 8.45 4.00 -7.46
N ILE A 190 9.14 3.30 -8.36
CA ILE A 190 10.40 3.73 -8.97
C ILE A 190 10.13 4.02 -10.43
N GLY A 191 10.45 5.22 -10.88
CA GLY A 191 10.43 5.63 -12.28
C GLY A 191 11.75 6.27 -12.68
N GLY A 192 11.97 6.44 -13.98
CA GLY A 192 13.10 7.19 -14.48
C GLY A 192 13.53 6.82 -15.88
N HIS A 193 14.69 7.32 -16.25
CA HIS A 193 15.27 7.11 -17.57
C HIS A 193 16.80 7.21 -17.56
N VAL A 194 17.41 6.68 -18.62
CA VAL A 194 18.86 6.80 -18.88
C VAL A 194 19.07 7.65 -20.11
N MET A 195 19.86 8.72 -20.01
CA MET A 195 20.24 9.60 -21.11
C MET A 195 21.69 9.41 -21.53
N ASP A 196 21.94 9.55 -22.83
CA ASP A 196 23.31 9.68 -23.36
C ASP A 196 23.84 11.13 -23.23
N PRO A 197 25.11 11.40 -23.58
CA PRO A 197 25.69 12.75 -23.48
C PRO A 197 24.99 13.82 -24.33
N SER A 198 24.19 13.41 -25.32
CA SER A 198 23.36 14.31 -26.13
C SER A 198 21.95 14.49 -25.56
N LYS A 199 21.71 14.05 -24.32
CA LYS A 199 20.40 14.09 -23.63
C LYS A 199 19.32 13.26 -24.32
N LYS A 200 19.71 12.29 -25.17
CA LYS A 200 18.74 11.39 -25.79
C LYS A 200 18.45 10.24 -24.82
N ILE A 201 17.17 10.00 -24.56
CA ILE A 201 16.71 8.87 -23.76
C ILE A 201 17.09 7.56 -24.48
N LYS A 202 17.82 6.69 -23.77
CA LYS A 202 18.23 5.35 -24.22
C LYS A 202 17.39 4.25 -23.58
N LYS A 203 16.81 4.52 -22.41
CA LYS A 203 15.94 3.59 -21.68
C LYS A 203 15.03 4.35 -20.73
N GLU A 204 13.78 3.95 -20.65
CA GLU A 204 12.84 4.35 -19.59
C GLU A 204 12.52 3.14 -18.72
N PHE A 205 12.15 3.39 -17.47
CA PHE A 205 11.71 2.36 -16.53
C PHE A 205 10.64 2.92 -15.57
N SER A 206 9.70 2.07 -15.17
CA SER A 206 8.69 2.36 -14.17
C SER A 206 8.23 1.05 -13.54
N MET A 207 8.16 0.98 -12.21
CA MET A 207 7.72 -0.19 -11.46
C MET A 207 7.16 0.17 -10.09
N ASN A 208 6.20 -0.61 -9.62
CA ASN A 208 5.64 -0.53 -8.27
C ASN A 208 6.40 -1.51 -7.36
N SER A 209 7.61 -1.13 -6.95
CA SER A 209 8.51 -1.94 -6.13
C SER A 209 9.48 -1.03 -5.36
N ALA A 210 9.90 -1.46 -4.17
CA ALA A 210 10.96 -0.83 -3.38
C ALA A 210 12.36 -0.98 -3.99
N SER A 211 12.51 -1.91 -4.95
CA SER A 211 13.78 -2.23 -5.60
C SER A 211 13.61 -2.40 -7.11
N ALA A 212 14.62 -1.98 -7.87
CA ALA A 212 14.69 -2.12 -9.32
C ALA A 212 16.03 -2.68 -9.78
N LYS A 213 15.99 -3.47 -10.86
CA LYS A 213 17.16 -3.84 -11.65
C LYS A 213 16.95 -3.39 -13.10
N VAL A 214 17.58 -2.29 -13.48
CA VAL A 214 17.52 -1.77 -14.85
C VAL A 214 18.72 -2.29 -15.63
N ILE A 215 18.46 -2.86 -16.80
CA ILE A 215 19.50 -3.38 -17.70
C ILE A 215 19.51 -2.51 -18.96
N LEU A 216 20.70 -1.99 -19.29
CA LEU A 216 20.95 -1.24 -20.52
C LEU A 216 22.06 -1.92 -21.32
N ASN A 217 21.77 -2.30 -22.56
CA ASN A 217 22.80 -2.77 -23.49
C ASN A 217 23.47 -1.55 -24.13
N ILE A 218 24.80 -1.42 -24.01
CA ILE A 218 25.57 -0.37 -24.66
C ILE A 218 25.89 -0.82 -26.08
N ALA A 219 25.31 -0.14 -27.07
CA ALA A 219 25.54 -0.49 -28.48
C ALA A 219 27.01 -0.32 -28.88
N GLU A 220 27.47 -1.09 -29.87
CA GLU A 220 28.83 -1.01 -30.43
C GLU A 220 29.17 0.38 -30.98
N ASP A 221 28.16 1.08 -31.49
CA ASP A 221 28.25 2.44 -32.02
C ASP A 221 27.86 3.52 -31.01
N ALA A 222 27.65 3.15 -29.74
CA ALA A 222 27.23 4.08 -28.69
C ALA A 222 28.20 5.27 -28.56
N ARG A 223 27.61 6.46 -28.36
CA ARG A 223 28.38 7.68 -28.14
C ARG A 223 29.19 7.54 -26.85
N GLY A 224 30.50 7.75 -26.91
CA GLY A 224 31.31 7.77 -25.69
C GLY A 224 31.00 9.01 -24.85
N GLY A 225 31.18 8.91 -23.53
CA GLY A 225 31.00 10.03 -22.61
C GLY A 225 30.12 9.70 -21.41
N ASN A 226 29.66 10.75 -20.72
CA ASN A 226 28.88 10.64 -19.50
C ASN A 226 27.40 10.36 -19.78
N TYR A 227 26.91 9.23 -19.29
CA TYR A 227 25.50 8.86 -19.30
C TYR A 227 24.90 9.15 -17.92
N ILE A 228 23.65 9.62 -17.92
CA ILE A 228 22.93 9.99 -16.69
C ILE A 228 21.78 9.02 -16.51
N VAL A 229 21.71 8.39 -15.34
CA VAL A 229 20.54 7.66 -14.85
C VAL A 229 19.78 8.61 -13.94
N SER A 230 18.61 9.07 -14.38
CA SER A 230 17.70 9.89 -13.59
C SER A 230 16.62 9.01 -13.01
N VAL A 231 16.51 9.00 -11.69
CA VAL A 231 15.53 8.21 -10.93
C VAL A 231 14.59 9.16 -10.20
N ASN A 232 13.30 8.93 -10.34
CA ASN A 232 12.25 9.55 -9.53
C ASN A 232 11.53 8.47 -8.73
N ALA A 233 11.26 8.72 -7.45
CA ALA A 233 10.64 7.75 -6.58
C ALA A 233 9.56 8.39 -5.71
N SER A 234 8.49 7.64 -5.47
CA SER A 234 7.39 8.06 -4.59
C SER A 234 6.86 6.89 -3.78
N ALA A 235 6.35 7.17 -2.59
CA ALA A 235 5.69 6.20 -1.73
C ALA A 235 4.64 6.91 -0.88
N PRO A 236 3.48 6.28 -0.57
CA PRO A 236 2.50 6.85 0.34
C PRO A 236 3.13 7.18 1.71
N GLY A 237 2.91 8.39 2.21
CA GLY A 237 3.49 8.82 3.49
C GLY A 237 4.92 9.36 3.40
N TYR A 238 5.47 9.52 2.20
CA TYR A 238 6.81 10.04 1.95
C TYR A 238 6.81 11.21 0.97
N SER A 239 7.73 12.15 1.16
CA SER A 239 8.10 13.08 0.10
C SER A 239 8.73 12.33 -1.06
N SER A 240 8.34 12.70 -2.28
CA SER A 240 8.95 12.16 -3.49
C SER A 240 10.44 12.54 -3.53
N ALA A 241 11.26 11.62 -4.02
CA ALA A 241 12.71 11.80 -4.13
C ALA A 241 13.14 11.73 -5.60
N ASN A 242 14.22 12.44 -5.93
CA ASN A 242 14.87 12.36 -7.23
C ASN A 242 16.38 12.19 -7.03
N MET A 243 17.02 11.41 -7.89
CA MET A 243 18.46 11.18 -7.84
C MET A 243 19.02 10.98 -9.25
N ASP A 244 20.15 11.63 -9.52
CA ASP A 244 20.91 11.44 -10.75
C ASP A 244 22.21 10.68 -10.45
N THR A 245 22.51 9.67 -11.26
CA THR A 245 23.73 8.86 -11.15
C THR A 245 24.42 8.75 -12.49
N ASN A 246 25.73 8.93 -12.50
CA ASN A 246 26.52 9.07 -13.70
C ASN A 246 27.40 7.84 -13.94
N PHE A 247 27.51 7.40 -15.19
CA PHE A 247 28.52 6.42 -15.61
C PHE A 247 29.14 6.80 -16.95
N ASN A 248 30.40 6.43 -17.16
CA ASN A 248 31.14 6.77 -18.37
C ASN A 248 31.16 5.60 -19.36
N VAL A 249 30.78 5.86 -20.62
CA VAL A 249 30.92 4.90 -21.73
C VAL A 249 32.20 5.18 -22.50
N GLN A 250 33.03 4.16 -22.66
CA GLN A 250 34.31 4.21 -23.37
C GLN A 250 34.30 3.32 -24.62
N LYS A 251 35.30 3.54 -25.47
CA LYS A 251 35.55 2.74 -26.67
C LYS A 251 36.17 1.41 -26.30
#